data_AF-A0A256YV13-F1
#
_entry.id   AF-A0A256YV13-F1
#
_cell.length_a   1.000
_cell.length_b   1.000
_cell.length_c   1.000
_cell.angle_alpha   90.00
_cell.angle_beta   90.00
_cell.angle_gamma   90.00
#
_symmetry.space_group_name_H-M   'P 1'
#
loop_
_entity.id
_entity.type
_entity.pdbx_description
1 polymer ?
#
loop_
_entity_poly.entity_id
_entity_poly.type
_entity_poly.pdbx_seq_one_letter_code
_entity_poly.pdbx_strand_id
1 'polypeptide(L)'
;MEMNNMDIRRTQMTRGGTFFITLPKDWALRNGLTQGSLIATLETADGRLILDPKYDVERAPAVATIEPGPYVDREIIGKYLLGYDIIRIETGERISLEYRDRIKKASSRLIGLEIIEEDYSKIVMQCLLEPSALPPEKILRREHSITSSMHRDAVTAIVEGDVQMAKGVIARDNEVDRLYLATSRRR
;
A
#
# COMPACT_ATOMS: atom_id res chain seq x y z
N MET A 1 15.75 -12.11 -26.24
CA MET A 1 16.80 -11.32 -25.56
C MET A 1 16.74 -9.93 -26.14
N GLU A 2 16.07 -8.98 -25.48
CA GLU A 2 16.12 -7.58 -25.91
C GLU A 2 17.44 -6.97 -25.43
N MET A 3 18.22 -6.45 -26.38
CA MET A 3 19.42 -5.68 -26.10
C MET A 3 18.99 -4.34 -25.47
N ASN A 4 19.39 -4.10 -24.22
CA ASN A 4 19.39 -2.77 -23.62
C ASN A 4 20.35 -1.88 -24.41
N ASN A 5 19.81 -1.13 -25.38
CA ASN A 5 20.61 -0.18 -26.14
C ASN A 5 20.75 1.10 -25.30
N MET A 6 21.92 1.32 -24.72
CA MET A 6 22.23 2.51 -23.93
C MET A 6 22.53 3.68 -24.88
N ASP A 7 21.66 4.68 -24.90
CA ASP A 7 21.79 5.88 -25.74
C ASP A 7 22.31 7.05 -24.90
N ILE A 8 23.50 7.57 -25.24
CA ILE A 8 24.15 8.66 -24.50
C ILE A 8 23.69 9.99 -25.10
N ARG A 9 22.99 10.80 -24.29
CA ARG A 9 22.51 12.13 -24.68
C ARG A 9 23.28 13.21 -23.94
N ARG A 10 23.62 14.28 -24.65
CA ARG A 10 24.23 15.46 -24.05
C ARG A 10 23.15 16.32 -23.40
N THR A 11 23.39 16.74 -22.16
CA THR A 11 22.54 17.73 -21.49
C THR A 11 22.78 19.12 -22.06
N GLN A 12 21.74 19.93 -22.07
CA GLN A 12 21.79 21.33 -22.46
C GLN A 12 21.39 22.19 -21.27
N MET A 13 21.99 23.38 -21.15
CA MET A 13 21.78 24.28 -20.02
C MET A 13 21.14 25.57 -20.49
N THR A 14 20.09 26.01 -19.81
CA THR A 14 19.52 27.35 -20.01
C THR A 14 20.39 28.41 -19.35
N ARG A 15 20.27 29.66 -19.79
CA ARG A 15 20.99 30.79 -19.17
C ARG A 15 20.68 30.98 -17.67
N GLY A 16 19.56 30.42 -17.18
CA GLY A 16 19.11 30.51 -15.79
C GLY A 16 19.52 29.35 -14.88
N GLY A 17 20.31 28.38 -15.38
CA GLY A 17 20.81 27.28 -14.54
C GLY A 17 20.05 25.96 -14.63
N THR A 18 18.97 25.89 -15.42
CA THR A 18 18.19 24.66 -15.60
C THR A 18 18.78 23.80 -16.72
N PHE A 19 18.89 22.50 -16.49
CA PHE A 19 19.30 21.54 -17.51
C PHE A 19 18.09 20.86 -18.16
N PHE A 20 18.20 20.54 -19.44
CA PHE A 20 17.26 19.69 -20.15
C PHE A 20 18.01 18.61 -20.94
N ILE A 21 17.37 17.46 -21.08
CA ILE A 21 17.86 16.32 -21.85
C ILE A 21 16.83 15.97 -22.91
N THR A 22 17.29 15.63 -24.12
CA THR A 22 16.41 15.17 -25.18
C THR A 22 16.04 13.70 -24.96
N LEU A 23 14.75 13.40 -24.93
CA LEU A 23 14.25 12.02 -24.81
C LEU A 23 14.46 11.26 -26.14
N PRO A 24 14.72 9.94 -26.11
CA PRO A 24 14.76 9.14 -27.33
C PRO A 24 13.41 9.19 -28.05
N LYS A 25 13.42 9.55 -29.34
CA LYS A 25 12.21 9.76 -30.14
C LYS A 25 11.28 8.54 -30.11
N ASP A 26 11.82 7.35 -30.36
CA ASP A 26 11.02 6.13 -30.40
C ASP A 26 10.43 5.78 -29.03
N TRP A 27 11.15 6.04 -27.94
CA TRP A 27 10.64 5.84 -26.59
C TRP A 27 9.50 6.83 -26.29
N ALA A 28 9.65 8.10 -26.68
CA ALA A 28 8.62 9.10 -26.48
C ALA A 28 7.33 8.77 -27.25
N LEU A 29 7.46 8.37 -28.52
CA LEU A 29 6.33 7.94 -29.35
C LEU A 29 5.65 6.69 -28.79
N ARG A 30 6.40 5.68 -28.36
CA ARG A 30 5.85 4.46 -27.74
C ARG A 30 5.07 4.73 -26.46
N ASN A 31 5.41 5.80 -25.73
CA ASN A 31 4.71 6.21 -24.51
C ASN A 31 3.66 7.30 -24.76
N GLY A 32 3.35 7.64 -26.02
CA GLY A 32 2.31 8.61 -26.36
C GLY A 32 2.63 10.05 -25.96
N LEU A 33 3.91 10.37 -25.73
CA LEU A 33 4.32 11.71 -25.33
C LEU A 33 4.20 12.69 -26.51
N THR A 34 3.58 13.83 -26.24
CA THR A 34 3.43 14.96 -27.17
C THR A 34 4.05 16.22 -26.56
N GLN A 35 4.05 17.31 -27.32
CA GLN A 35 4.52 18.59 -26.80
C GLN A 35 3.65 19.02 -25.61
N GLY A 36 4.28 19.26 -24.46
CA GLY A 36 3.59 19.63 -23.23
C GLY A 36 3.21 18.47 -22.32
N SER A 37 3.48 17.20 -22.70
CA SER A 37 3.29 16.06 -21.80
C SER A 37 4.14 16.20 -20.54
N LEU A 38 3.52 15.90 -19.39
CA LEU A 38 4.20 15.83 -18.10
C LEU A 38 4.86 14.47 -17.93
N ILE A 39 6.06 14.45 -17.35
CA ILE A 39 6.84 13.25 -17.05
C ILE A 39 7.28 13.35 -15.60
N ALA A 40 7.01 12.32 -14.81
CA ALA A 40 7.51 12.25 -13.45
C ALA A 40 9.02 12.08 -13.50
N THR A 41 9.72 12.78 -12.63
CA THR A 41 11.15 12.53 -12.39
C THR A 41 11.32 12.11 -10.94
N LEU A 42 12.01 11.00 -10.72
CA LEU A 42 12.37 10.52 -9.39
C LEU A 42 13.87 10.33 -9.31
N GLU A 43 14.51 10.98 -8.35
CA GLU A 43 15.91 10.73 -8.02
C GLU A 43 16.01 9.56 -7.03
N THR A 44 16.77 8.53 -7.39
CA THR A 44 17.06 7.40 -6.52
C THR A 44 18.16 7.74 -5.52
N ALA A 45 18.26 6.95 -4.44
CA ALA A 45 19.29 7.17 -3.42
C ALA A 45 20.74 7.08 -3.93
N ASP A 46 20.97 6.39 -5.06
CA ASP A 46 22.27 6.32 -5.74
C ASP A 46 22.46 7.40 -6.83
N GLY A 47 21.58 8.41 -6.87
CA GLY A 47 21.70 9.59 -7.73
C GLY A 47 21.26 9.38 -9.18
N ARG A 48 20.52 8.31 -9.49
CA ARG A 48 19.95 8.10 -10.82
C ARG A 48 18.62 8.82 -10.96
N LEU A 49 18.36 9.38 -12.13
CA LEU A 49 17.06 9.97 -12.45
C LEU A 49 16.20 8.97 -13.23
N ILE A 50 15.06 8.60 -12.67
CA ILE A 50 14.03 7.78 -13.32
C ILE A 50 12.99 8.70 -13.94
N LEU A 51 12.66 8.46 -15.21
CA LEU A 51 11.62 9.18 -15.95
C LEU A 51 10.41 8.28 -16.11
N ASP A 52 9.25 8.70 -15.59
CA ASP A 52 7.99 7.99 -15.74
C ASP A 52 7.04 8.79 -16.65
N PRO A 53 6.82 8.34 -17.91
CA PRO A 53 5.92 9.01 -18.85
C PRO A 53 4.44 8.81 -18.52
N LYS A 54 4.11 7.99 -17.51
CA LYS A 54 2.74 7.69 -17.07
C LYS A 54 2.35 8.40 -15.78
N TYR A 55 3.05 9.49 -15.44
CA TYR A 55 2.79 10.30 -14.24
C TYR A 55 1.31 10.66 -14.03
N ASP A 56 0.58 10.83 -15.13
CA ASP A 56 -0.80 11.31 -15.15
C ASP A 56 -1.82 10.23 -15.62
N VAL A 57 -1.37 8.99 -15.78
CA VAL A 57 -2.33 7.88 -15.86
C VAL A 57 -2.58 7.48 -14.41
N GLU A 58 -3.56 8.12 -13.76
CA GLU A 58 -4.19 7.50 -12.58
C GLU A 58 -4.40 6.04 -12.94
N ARG A 59 -3.60 5.15 -12.33
CA ARG A 59 -3.74 3.72 -12.56
C ARG A 59 -5.19 3.42 -12.21
N ALA A 60 -5.95 2.95 -13.18
CA ALA A 60 -7.33 2.55 -12.92
C ALA A 60 -7.32 1.64 -11.69
N PRO A 61 -8.12 1.96 -10.66
CA PRO A 61 -8.00 1.29 -9.37
C PRO A 61 -8.12 -0.21 -9.57
N ALA A 62 -7.17 -0.96 -9.02
CA ALA A 62 -7.23 -2.41 -9.07
C ALA A 62 -8.42 -2.88 -8.23
N VAL A 63 -9.44 -3.44 -8.89
CA VAL A 63 -10.66 -3.92 -8.24
C VAL A 63 -10.65 -5.44 -8.13
N ALA A 64 -10.93 -5.95 -6.93
CA ALA A 64 -11.25 -7.36 -6.70
C ALA A 64 -12.71 -7.48 -6.27
N THR A 65 -13.43 -8.47 -6.81
CA THR A 65 -14.73 -8.89 -6.29
C THR A 65 -14.59 -10.27 -5.67
N ILE A 66 -15.14 -10.45 -4.47
CA ILE A 66 -15.21 -11.72 -3.76
C ILE A 66 -16.65 -11.95 -3.27
N GLU A 67 -17.03 -13.20 -3.08
CA GLU A 67 -18.32 -13.55 -2.47
C GLU A 67 -18.16 -13.73 -0.95
N PRO A 68 -19.18 -13.45 -0.13
CA PRO A 68 -19.14 -13.78 1.29
C PRO A 68 -18.99 -15.29 1.49
N GLY A 69 -17.99 -15.69 2.27
CA GLY A 69 -17.75 -17.10 2.57
C GLY A 69 -16.97 -17.31 3.87
N PRO A 70 -16.72 -18.57 4.24
CA PRO A 70 -16.05 -18.93 5.49
C PRO A 70 -14.67 -18.32 5.69
N TYR A 71 -14.04 -17.79 4.64
CA TYR A 71 -12.70 -17.19 4.66
C TYR A 71 -12.69 -15.72 4.22
N VAL A 72 -13.83 -15.04 4.25
CA VAL A 72 -13.95 -13.65 3.76
C VAL A 72 -12.92 -12.70 4.37
N ASP A 73 -12.59 -12.85 5.65
CA ASP A 73 -11.55 -12.10 6.35
C ASP A 73 -10.15 -12.33 5.74
N ARG A 74 -9.81 -13.59 5.43
CA ARG A 74 -8.53 -13.94 4.80
C ARG A 74 -8.46 -13.47 3.36
N GLU A 75 -9.56 -13.53 2.63
CA GLU A 75 -9.64 -13.02 1.26
C GLU A 75 -9.44 -11.50 1.22
N ILE A 76 -10.06 -10.76 2.12
CA ILE A 76 -9.84 -9.30 2.26
C ILE A 76 -8.36 -9.00 2.50
N ILE A 77 -7.74 -9.67 3.48
CA ILE A 77 -6.31 -9.49 3.77
C ILE A 77 -5.46 -9.85 2.55
N GLY A 78 -5.78 -10.94 1.86
CA GLY A 78 -5.08 -11.37 0.65
C GLY A 78 -5.16 -10.35 -0.48
N LYS A 79 -6.36 -9.82 -0.78
CA LYS A 79 -6.53 -8.76 -1.79
C LYS A 79 -5.82 -7.47 -1.37
N TYR A 80 -5.85 -7.13 -0.08
CA TYR A 80 -5.10 -6.00 0.44
C TYR A 80 -3.58 -6.19 0.25
N LEU A 81 -3.01 -7.35 0.56
CA LEU A 81 -1.59 -7.60 0.38
C LEU A 81 -1.16 -7.60 -1.11
N LEU A 82 -2.06 -8.02 -2.00
CA LEU A 82 -1.84 -8.03 -3.45
C LEU A 82 -1.88 -6.65 -4.11
N GLY A 83 -2.20 -5.58 -3.37
CA GLY A 83 -2.20 -4.23 -3.93
C GLY A 83 -3.53 -3.81 -4.56
N TYR A 84 -4.64 -4.52 -4.30
CA TYR A 84 -5.96 -4.07 -4.78
C TYR A 84 -6.38 -2.78 -4.09
N ASP A 85 -6.85 -1.81 -4.85
CA ASP A 85 -7.31 -0.50 -4.37
C ASP A 85 -8.75 -0.55 -3.89
N ILE A 86 -9.56 -1.41 -4.53
CA ILE A 86 -10.97 -1.62 -4.18
C ILE A 86 -11.23 -3.11 -4.00
N ILE A 87 -11.86 -3.48 -2.89
CA ILE A 87 -12.33 -4.84 -2.59
C ILE A 87 -13.84 -4.78 -2.46
N ARG A 88 -14.54 -5.43 -3.39
CA ARG A 88 -16.00 -5.58 -3.41
C ARG A 88 -16.39 -6.93 -2.87
N ILE A 89 -17.36 -6.94 -1.98
CA ILE A 89 -17.98 -8.15 -1.44
C ILE A 89 -19.42 -8.12 -1.91
N GLU A 90 -19.78 -9.02 -2.82
CA GLU A 90 -21.07 -9.02 -3.51
C GLU A 90 -21.66 -10.43 -3.50
N THR A 91 -22.98 -10.52 -3.39
CA THR A 91 -23.73 -11.77 -3.50
C THR A 91 -25.13 -11.48 -4.04
N GLY A 92 -25.79 -12.48 -4.62
CA GLY A 92 -27.20 -12.37 -5.01
C GLY A 92 -28.16 -12.31 -3.83
N GLU A 93 -27.69 -12.67 -2.63
CA GLU A 93 -28.50 -12.74 -1.40
C GLU A 93 -28.14 -11.63 -0.39
N ARG A 94 -28.78 -11.63 0.77
CA ARG A 94 -28.44 -10.70 1.85
C ARG A 94 -27.17 -11.16 2.56
N ILE A 95 -26.17 -10.28 2.68
CA ILE A 95 -24.99 -10.52 3.52
C ILE A 95 -25.43 -10.61 4.99
N SER A 96 -25.17 -11.76 5.61
CA SER A 96 -25.52 -12.04 7.01
C SER A 96 -24.81 -11.08 7.98
N LEU A 97 -25.39 -10.89 9.17
CA LEU A 97 -24.78 -10.06 10.22
C LEU A 97 -23.41 -10.60 10.65
N GLU A 98 -23.24 -11.93 10.66
CA GLU A 98 -21.96 -12.58 10.97
C GLU A 98 -20.88 -12.16 9.97
N TYR A 99 -21.17 -12.24 8.67
CA TYR A 99 -20.21 -11.83 7.65
C TYR A 99 -19.92 -10.33 7.72
N ARG A 100 -20.92 -9.49 8.01
CA ARG A 100 -20.70 -8.04 8.20
C ARG A 100 -19.73 -7.75 9.33
N ASP A 101 -19.90 -8.39 10.48
CA ASP A 101 -19.00 -8.22 11.63
C ASP A 101 -17.58 -8.67 11.30
N ARG A 102 -17.44 -9.80 10.60
CA ARG A 102 -16.13 -10.30 10.13
C ARG A 102 -15.45 -9.35 9.15
N ILE A 103 -16.21 -8.80 8.19
CA ILE A 103 -15.71 -7.82 7.21
C ILE A 103 -15.24 -6.54 7.93
N LYS A 104 -16.04 -6.03 8.88
CA LYS A 104 -15.68 -4.84 9.69
C LYS A 104 -14.42 -5.08 10.53
N LYS A 105 -14.31 -6.25 11.16
CA LYS A 105 -13.11 -6.66 11.90
C LYS A 105 -11.88 -6.83 11.01
N ALA A 106 -12.03 -7.34 9.79
CA ALA A 106 -10.93 -7.44 8.84
C ALA A 106 -10.46 -6.04 8.38
N SER A 107 -11.40 -5.15 8.04
CA SER A 107 -11.10 -3.77 7.62
C SER A 107 -10.35 -3.01 8.71
N SER A 108 -10.76 -3.10 9.98
CA SER A 108 -10.13 -2.36 11.08
C SER A 108 -8.67 -2.78 11.36
N ARG A 109 -8.28 -3.99 10.93
CA ARG A 109 -6.90 -4.51 11.00
C ARG A 109 -6.02 -4.08 9.82
N LEU A 110 -6.55 -3.35 8.85
CA LEU A 110 -5.83 -2.97 7.64
C LEU A 110 -5.74 -1.45 7.55
N ILE A 111 -4.52 -0.90 7.63
CA ILE A 111 -4.33 0.55 7.58
C ILE A 111 -4.79 1.06 6.22
N GLY A 112 -5.62 2.12 6.24
CA GLY A 112 -6.12 2.79 5.05
C GLY A 112 -7.26 2.08 4.33
N LEU A 113 -7.67 0.87 4.73
CA LEU A 113 -8.80 0.19 4.10
C LEU A 113 -10.10 0.58 4.80
N GLU A 114 -10.94 1.34 4.11
CA GLU A 114 -12.20 1.87 4.64
C GLU A 114 -13.41 1.33 3.87
N ILE A 115 -14.50 1.05 4.59
CA ILE A 115 -15.78 0.72 3.96
C ILE A 115 -16.42 2.01 3.45
N ILE A 116 -16.56 2.13 2.14
CA ILE A 116 -17.13 3.33 1.48
C ILE A 116 -18.59 3.15 1.06
N GLU A 117 -19.04 1.90 0.91
CA GLU A 117 -20.41 1.55 0.52
C GLU A 117 -20.82 0.29 1.28
N GLU A 118 -22.01 0.29 1.87
CA GLU A 118 -22.60 -0.85 2.54
C GLU A 118 -24.11 -0.89 2.27
N ASP A 119 -24.57 -1.91 1.56
CA ASP A 119 -25.98 -2.23 1.30
C ASP A 119 -26.28 -3.68 1.72
N TYR A 120 -27.50 -4.18 1.54
CA TYR A 120 -27.96 -5.49 2.01
C TYR A 120 -27.20 -6.67 1.38
N SER A 121 -26.77 -6.56 0.12
CA SER A 121 -26.08 -7.61 -0.65
C SER A 121 -24.66 -7.23 -1.12
N LYS A 122 -24.20 -6.01 -0.80
CA LYS A 122 -22.94 -5.45 -1.29
C LYS A 122 -22.20 -4.65 -0.22
N ILE A 123 -20.89 -4.85 -0.12
CA ILE A 123 -19.98 -4.02 0.67
C ILE A 123 -18.78 -3.66 -0.21
N VAL A 124 -18.40 -2.39 -0.25
CA VAL A 124 -17.22 -1.91 -0.98
C VAL A 124 -16.23 -1.30 0.01
N MET A 125 -15.00 -1.80 -0.03
CA MET A 125 -13.88 -1.26 0.70
C MET A 125 -12.88 -0.63 -0.25
N GLN A 126 -12.32 0.52 0.12
CA GLN A 126 -11.30 1.24 -0.65
C GLN A 126 -10.07 1.51 0.22
N CYS A 127 -8.89 1.28 -0.36
CA CYS A 127 -7.62 1.65 0.23
C CYS A 127 -7.33 3.13 -0.06
N LEU A 128 -7.32 3.96 0.98
CA LEU A 128 -7.09 5.41 0.92
C LEU A 128 -5.65 5.79 1.27
N LEU A 129 -4.73 4.82 1.26
CA LEU A 129 -3.31 5.04 1.57
C LEU A 129 -2.58 5.60 0.35
N GLU A 130 -2.02 6.80 0.50
CA GLU A 130 -1.08 7.33 -0.49
C GLU A 130 0.29 6.62 -0.40
N PRO A 131 0.96 6.35 -1.54
CA PRO A 131 2.29 5.73 -1.55
C PRO A 131 3.35 6.49 -0.72
N SER A 132 3.23 7.81 -0.59
CA SER A 132 4.16 8.65 0.18
C SER A 132 3.86 8.68 1.68
N ALA A 133 2.65 8.31 2.11
CA ALA A 133 2.17 8.54 3.48
C ALA A 133 2.92 7.72 4.54
N LEU A 134 3.45 6.55 4.16
CA LEU A 134 4.13 5.65 5.09
C LEU A 134 5.47 5.14 4.51
N PRO A 135 6.59 5.81 4.82
CA PRO A 135 7.92 5.31 4.47
C PRO A 135 8.25 4.02 5.25
N PRO A 136 8.71 2.93 4.59
CA PRO A 136 8.97 1.64 5.24
C PRO A 136 9.91 1.75 6.45
N GLU A 137 10.96 2.56 6.35
CA GLU A 137 11.93 2.76 7.43
C GLU A 137 11.29 3.36 8.70
N LYS A 138 10.30 4.27 8.54
CA LYS A 138 9.57 4.83 9.68
C LYS A 138 8.66 3.78 10.31
N ILE A 139 8.01 2.94 9.51
CA ILE A 139 7.17 1.85 10.03
C ILE A 139 8.04 0.85 10.81
N LEU A 140 9.14 0.36 10.23
CA LEU A 140 10.03 -0.62 10.85
C LEU A 140 10.59 -0.14 12.19
N ARG A 141 11.00 1.14 12.29
CA ARG A 141 11.42 1.73 13.57
C ARG A 141 10.32 1.71 14.62
N ARG A 142 9.08 2.02 14.21
CA ARG A 142 7.93 2.02 15.10
C ARG A 142 7.58 0.62 15.56
N GLU A 143 7.55 -0.35 14.65
CA GLU A 143 7.37 -1.77 14.97
C GLU A 143 8.41 -2.24 15.98
N HIS A 144 9.69 -1.97 15.71
CA HIS A 144 10.78 -2.33 16.61
C HIS A 144 10.58 -1.76 18.03
N SER A 145 10.18 -0.48 18.12
CA SER A 145 9.92 0.16 19.42
C SER A 145 8.77 -0.51 20.17
N ILE A 146 7.66 -0.81 19.49
CA ILE A 146 6.48 -1.45 20.11
C ILE A 146 6.83 -2.87 20.54
N THR A 147 7.41 -3.68 19.65
CA THR A 147 7.76 -5.08 19.93
C THR A 147 8.82 -5.20 21.03
N SER A 148 9.80 -4.29 21.07
CA SER A 148 10.80 -4.27 22.15
C SER A 148 10.18 -3.95 23.51
N SER A 149 9.19 -3.05 23.55
CA SER A 149 8.42 -2.77 24.77
C SER A 149 7.56 -3.98 25.16
N MET A 150 6.85 -4.58 24.20
CA MET A 150 6.03 -5.76 24.42
C MET A 150 6.85 -6.92 25.00
N HIS A 151 8.05 -7.15 24.48
CA HIS A 151 8.93 -8.22 24.97
C HIS A 151 9.32 -7.99 26.44
N ARG A 152 9.72 -6.77 26.80
CA ARG A 152 10.07 -6.40 28.18
C ARG A 152 8.88 -6.61 29.11
N ASP A 153 7.72 -6.08 28.73
CA ASP A 153 6.49 -6.16 29.54
C ASP A 153 6.00 -7.60 29.67
N ALA A 154 6.17 -8.44 28.64
CA ALA A 154 5.81 -9.85 28.71
C ALA A 154 6.68 -10.61 29.73
N VAL A 155 7.99 -10.35 29.77
CA VAL A 155 8.90 -10.94 30.76
C VAL A 155 8.51 -10.49 32.18
N THR A 156 8.28 -9.19 32.38
CA THR A 156 7.86 -8.64 33.67
C THR A 156 6.53 -9.23 34.12
N ALA A 157 5.53 -9.30 33.24
CA ALA A 157 4.22 -9.88 33.56
C ALA A 157 4.31 -11.34 34.02
N ILE A 158 5.23 -12.13 33.45
CA ILE A 158 5.46 -13.52 33.86
C ILE A 158 6.13 -13.59 35.23
N VAL A 159 7.18 -12.80 35.45
CA VAL A 159 7.94 -12.81 36.72
C VAL A 159 7.08 -12.31 37.88
N GLU A 160 6.27 -11.28 37.66
CA GLU A 160 5.47 -10.63 38.69
C GLU A 160 4.03 -11.18 38.78
N GLY A 161 3.62 -12.03 37.85
CA GLY A 161 2.25 -12.54 37.77
C GLY A 161 1.21 -11.47 37.40
N ASP A 162 1.62 -10.38 36.75
CA ASP A 162 0.74 -9.27 36.38
C ASP A 162 -0.09 -9.58 35.12
N VAL A 163 -1.31 -10.06 35.36
CA VAL A 163 -2.29 -10.37 34.30
C VAL A 163 -2.73 -9.11 33.51
N GLN A 164 -2.74 -7.93 34.13
CA GLN A 164 -3.14 -6.71 33.43
C GLN A 164 -2.07 -6.29 32.43
N MET A 165 -0.80 -6.35 32.83
CA MET A 165 0.32 -6.12 31.92
C MET A 165 0.31 -7.13 30.75
N ALA A 166 0.06 -8.40 31.02
CA ALA A 166 -0.06 -9.43 29.98
C ALA A 166 -1.19 -9.11 28.96
N LYS A 167 -2.36 -8.65 29.43
CA LYS A 167 -3.44 -8.19 28.54
C LYS A 167 -3.02 -6.98 27.71
N GLY A 168 -2.23 -6.07 28.28
CA GLY A 168 -1.66 -4.93 27.57
C GLY A 168 -0.67 -5.32 26.47
N VAL A 169 0.09 -6.41 26.65
CA VAL A 169 0.93 -6.99 25.59
C VAL A 169 0.05 -7.53 24.45
N ILE A 170 -0.97 -8.34 24.76
CA ILE A 170 -1.90 -8.90 23.76
C ILE A 170 -2.60 -7.80 22.95
N ALA A 171 -3.00 -6.70 23.58
CA ALA A 171 -3.66 -5.60 22.90
C ALA A 171 -2.75 -4.90 21.86
N ARG A 172 -1.46 -4.76 22.17
CA ARG A 172 -0.45 -4.12 21.29
C ARG A 172 -0.02 -5.00 20.12
N ASP A 173 -0.23 -6.31 20.19
CA ASP A 173 0.04 -7.24 19.08
C ASP A 173 -0.70 -6.82 17.80
N ASN A 174 -1.97 -6.45 17.94
CA ASN A 174 -2.77 -5.92 16.83
C ASN A 174 -2.17 -4.64 16.21
N GLU A 175 -1.49 -3.79 16.99
CA GLU A 175 -0.85 -2.59 16.46
C GLU A 175 0.35 -2.94 15.57
N VAL A 176 1.15 -3.92 16.00
CA VAL A 176 2.30 -4.43 15.22
C VAL A 176 1.80 -5.10 13.93
N ASP A 177 0.78 -5.95 14.01
CA ASP A 177 0.16 -6.60 12.85
C ASP A 177 -0.29 -5.60 11.78
N ARG A 178 -0.94 -4.51 12.20
CA ARG A 178 -1.43 -3.46 11.30
C ARG A 178 -0.29 -2.78 10.54
N LEU A 179 0.80 -2.48 11.24
CA LEU A 179 2.00 -1.89 10.65
C LEU A 179 2.68 -2.86 9.66
N TYR A 180 2.72 -4.15 10.01
CA TYR A 180 3.37 -5.17 9.21
C TYR A 180 2.62 -5.39 7.89
N LEU A 181 1.30 -5.49 7.96
CA LEU A 181 0.44 -5.65 6.78
C LEU A 181 0.53 -4.43 5.86
N ALA A 182 0.58 -3.21 6.42
CA ALA A 182 0.75 -2.00 5.63
C ALA A 182 2.11 -1.94 4.91
N THR A 183 3.18 -2.44 5.54
CA THR A 183 4.51 -2.52 4.93
C THR A 183 4.59 -3.62 3.86
N SER A 184 3.89 -4.73 4.08
CA SER A 184 3.92 -5.91 3.19
C SER A 184 3.02 -5.78 1.96
N ARG A 185 2.11 -4.80 1.94
CA ARG A 185 1.24 -4.52 0.79
C ARG A 185 2.07 -4.18 -0.45
N ARG A 186 1.81 -4.90 -1.55
CA ARG A 186 2.37 -4.58 -2.86
C ARG A 186 1.83 -3.23 -3.34
N ARG A 187 2.74 -2.37 -3.80
CA ARG A 187 2.41 -1.11 -4.48
C ARG A 187 2.38 -1.37 -5.98
#